data_AF-V9LK07-F1
#
_entry.id   AF-V9LK07-F1
#
_cell.length_a   1.000
_cell.length_b   1.000
_cell.length_c   1.000
_cell.angle_alpha   90.00
_cell.angle_beta   90.00
_cell.angle_gamma   90.00
#
_symmetry.space_group_name_H-M   'P 1'
#
loop_
_entity.id
_entity.type
_entity.pdbx_description
1 polymer ?
#
loop_
_entity_poly.entity_id
_entity_poly.type
_entity_poly.pdbx_seq_one_letter_code
_entity_poly.pdbx_strand_id
1 'polypeptide(L)'
;AGRFHFEEATQGNEGSGMAGAEVLEVQRVGHVSLQDCDSIWYLSGRQRVAKFDEQAKNVVHLHLGLFRLPLYTTDILITFNDAVTISPLSSSSAADGEGVDGAVGNAQPWTLEHFQTAIASLRLLNPSVFC
;
A
#
# COMPACT_ATOMS: atom_id res chain seq x y z
N ALA A 1 -10.44 11.85 4.20
CA ALA A 1 -9.29 11.73 3.27
C ALA A 1 -8.69 10.32 3.34
N GLY A 2 -7.91 9.93 4.36
CA GLY A 2 -7.25 8.61 4.39
C GLY A 2 -8.17 7.40 4.15
N ARG A 3 -9.30 7.30 4.87
CA ARG A 3 -10.30 6.22 4.66
C ARG A 3 -10.92 6.25 3.26
N PHE A 4 -11.23 7.44 2.75
CA PHE A 4 -11.77 7.63 1.41
C PHE A 4 -10.78 7.14 0.33
N HIS A 5 -9.50 7.54 0.44
CA HIS A 5 -8.45 7.07 -0.47
C HIS A 5 -8.20 5.56 -0.36
N PHE A 6 -8.33 4.99 0.84
CA PHE A 6 -8.26 3.54 1.04
C PHE A 6 -9.44 2.81 0.37
N GLU A 7 -10.65 3.34 0.49
CA GLU A 7 -11.83 2.80 -0.19
C GLU A 7 -11.65 2.86 -1.71
N GLU A 8 -11.18 3.99 -2.27
CA GLU A 8 -10.89 4.10 -3.72
C GLU A 8 -9.81 3.11 -4.17
N ALA A 9 -8.72 2.97 -3.41
CA ALA A 9 -7.63 2.05 -3.72
C ALA A 9 -8.08 0.57 -3.68
N THR A 10 -9.05 0.23 -2.83
CA THR A 10 -9.56 -1.14 -2.69
C THR A 10 -10.71 -1.46 -3.65
N GLN A 11 -11.48 -0.47 -4.11
CA GLN A 11 -12.60 -0.65 -5.03
C GLN A 11 -12.19 -1.22 -6.40
N GLY A 12 -10.99 -0.89 -6.88
CA GLY A 12 -10.48 -1.39 -8.18
C GLY A 12 -10.05 -2.86 -8.16
N ASN A 13 -9.89 -3.46 -6.98
CA ASN A 13 -9.57 -4.87 -6.84
C ASN A 13 -10.90 -5.62 -6.75
N GLU A 14 -11.26 -6.37 -7.79
CA GLU A 14 -12.54 -7.09 -7.93
C GLU A 14 -12.75 -8.27 -6.94
N GLY A 15 -12.36 -8.11 -5.67
CA GLY A 15 -12.56 -9.07 -4.59
C GLY A 15 -13.66 -8.63 -3.62
N SER A 16 -14.81 -9.31 -3.67
CA SER A 16 -15.90 -9.30 -2.67
C SER A 16 -16.56 -7.96 -2.29
N GLY A 17 -16.25 -6.84 -2.96
CA GLY A 17 -16.81 -5.51 -2.63
C GLY A 17 -16.32 -4.98 -1.27
N MET A 18 -16.95 -3.92 -0.75
CA MET A 18 -16.58 -3.29 0.54
C MET A 18 -16.54 -4.28 1.74
N ALA A 19 -17.20 -5.44 1.64
CA ALA A 19 -17.15 -6.49 2.67
C ALA A 19 -15.79 -7.22 2.75
N GLY A 20 -14.91 -7.01 1.76
CA GLY A 20 -13.58 -7.60 1.69
C GLY A 20 -12.46 -6.73 2.27
N ALA A 21 -12.71 -5.44 2.54
CA ALA A 21 -11.71 -4.48 2.98
C ALA A 21 -11.97 -3.95 4.39
N GLU A 22 -10.93 -3.86 5.21
CA GLU A 22 -11.01 -3.41 6.60
C GLU A 22 -9.82 -2.52 6.94
N VAL A 23 -10.10 -1.35 7.53
CA VAL A 23 -9.07 -0.48 8.09
C VAL A 23 -8.65 -1.01 9.45
N LEU A 24 -7.36 -1.27 9.62
CA LEU A 24 -6.77 -1.83 10.84
C LEU A 24 -6.21 -0.73 11.73
N GLU A 25 -5.46 0.21 11.17
CA GLU A 25 -4.78 1.26 11.92
C GLU A 25 -4.88 2.60 11.18
N VAL A 26 -5.02 3.69 11.94
CA VAL A 26 -4.87 5.05 11.43
C VAL A 26 -4.09 5.84 12.45
N GLN A 27 -2.94 6.38 12.07
CA GLN A 27 -2.12 7.21 12.95
C GLN A 27 -1.50 8.38 12.18
N ARG A 28 -1.27 9.47 12.91
CA ARG A 28 -0.48 10.59 12.38
C ARG A 28 1.00 10.24 12.49
N VAL A 29 1.73 10.33 11.39
CA VAL A 29 3.18 10.21 11.37
C VAL A 29 3.74 11.63 11.57
N GLY A 30 4.55 11.80 12.61
CA GLY A 30 5.20 13.07 12.94
C GLY A 30 6.30 13.45 11.93
N HIS A 31 6.84 14.66 12.12
CA HIS A 31 7.99 15.30 11.44
C HIS A 31 8.41 14.74 10.07
N VAL A 32 8.23 15.55 9.03
CA VAL A 32 8.36 15.10 7.64
C VAL A 32 9.41 15.92 6.91
N SER A 33 10.10 15.30 5.95
CA SER A 33 11.10 16.00 5.12
C SER A 33 10.47 16.89 4.04
N LEU A 34 9.17 16.74 3.80
CA LEU A 34 8.41 17.46 2.79
C LEU A 34 8.05 18.86 3.30
N GLN A 35 8.64 19.89 2.68
CA GLN A 35 8.32 21.28 2.99
C GLN A 35 6.82 21.55 2.75
N ASP A 36 6.22 22.38 3.59
CA ASP A 36 4.79 22.74 3.56
C ASP A 36 3.81 21.57 3.76
N CYS A 37 4.27 20.48 4.37
CA CYS A 37 3.44 19.37 4.81
C CYS A 37 3.49 19.25 6.34
N ASP A 38 2.42 19.67 7.02
CA ASP A 38 2.37 19.69 8.50
C ASP A 38 2.21 18.30 9.14
N SER A 39 1.77 17.31 8.35
CA SER A 39 1.53 15.96 8.84
C SER A 39 1.37 14.96 7.71
N ILE A 40 1.93 13.77 7.92
CA ILE A 40 1.56 12.58 7.16
C ILE A 40 0.55 11.78 7.97
N TRP A 41 -0.40 11.17 7.28
CA TRP A 41 -1.27 10.16 7.87
C TRP A 41 -0.87 8.79 7.37
N TYR A 42 -0.60 7.88 8.31
CA TYR A 42 -0.51 6.47 8.01
C TYR A 42 -1.86 5.82 8.24
N LEU A 43 -2.23 4.96 7.30
CA LEU A 43 -3.35 4.05 7.42
C LEU A 43 -2.87 2.66 7.00
N SER A 44 -3.26 1.64 7.75
CA SER A 44 -3.16 0.26 7.28
C SER A 44 -4.52 -0.40 7.23
N GLY A 45 -4.66 -1.34 6.32
CA GLY A 45 -5.89 -2.10 6.16
C GLY A 45 -5.64 -3.40 5.43
N ARG A 46 -6.54 -4.36 5.60
CA ARG A 46 -6.49 -5.63 4.88
C ARG A 46 -7.59 -5.67 3.84
N GLN A 47 -7.29 -6.27 2.69
CA GLN A 47 -8.27 -6.57 1.66
C GLN A 47 -8.19 -8.05 1.27
N ARG A 48 -9.35 -8.69 1.13
CA ARG A 48 -9.50 -9.96 0.43
C ARG A 48 -9.64 -9.69 -1.07
N VAL A 49 -8.68 -10.19 -1.84
CA VAL A 49 -8.66 -10.05 -3.30
C VAL A 49 -8.90 -11.42 -3.92
N ALA A 50 -9.89 -11.49 -4.80
CA ALA A 50 -10.15 -12.64 -5.65
C ALA A 50 -10.20 -12.12 -7.09
N LYS A 51 -9.57 -12.84 -8.02
CA LYS A 51 -9.60 -12.48 -9.44
C LYS A 51 -10.66 -13.37 -10.10
N PHE A 52 -11.60 -12.77 -10.84
CA PHE A 52 -12.58 -13.47 -11.70
C PHE A 52 -13.35 -14.64 -11.05
N ASP A 53 -13.98 -14.41 -9.90
CA ASP A 53 -14.83 -15.42 -9.22
C ASP A 53 -14.10 -16.72 -8.83
N GLU A 54 -12.76 -16.68 -8.75
CA GLU A 54 -11.99 -17.79 -8.19
C GLU A 54 -12.26 -17.94 -6.69
N GLN A 55 -12.35 -19.20 -6.22
CA GLN A 55 -12.29 -19.55 -4.79
C GLN A 55 -10.96 -19.12 -4.12
N ALA A 56 -10.00 -18.64 -4.91
CA ALA A 56 -8.71 -18.14 -4.48
C ALA A 56 -8.84 -16.78 -3.77
N LYS A 57 -9.03 -16.85 -2.45
CA LYS A 57 -9.08 -15.68 -1.56
C LYS A 57 -7.67 -15.31 -1.11
N ASN A 58 -7.04 -14.38 -1.82
CA ASN A 58 -5.78 -13.79 -1.36
C ASN A 58 -6.08 -12.72 -0.30
N VAL A 59 -5.20 -12.59 0.69
CA VAL A 59 -5.27 -11.52 1.69
C VAL A 59 -4.06 -10.62 1.49
N VAL A 60 -4.33 -9.36 1.19
CA VAL A 60 -3.31 -8.32 1.03
C VAL A 60 -3.46 -7.32 2.16
N HIS A 61 -2.37 -7.04 2.85
CA HIS A 61 -2.28 -5.93 3.79
C HIS A 61 -1.75 -4.72 3.02
N LEU A 62 -2.51 -3.65 3.01
CA LEU A 62 -2.14 -2.37 2.42
C LEU A 62 -1.66 -1.44 3.52
N HIS A 63 -0.48 -0.87 3.30
CA HIS A 63 0.07 0.24 4.07
C HIS A 63 -0.01 1.49 3.20
N LEU A 64 -0.60 2.56 3.74
CA LEU A 64 -0.92 3.77 3.02
C LEU A 64 -0.35 4.98 3.77
N GLY A 65 0.44 5.79 3.07
CA GLY A 65 0.93 7.09 3.53
C GLY A 65 0.24 8.19 2.75
N LEU A 66 -0.46 9.07 3.45
CA LEU A 66 -1.17 10.22 2.88
C LEU A 66 -0.45 11.52 3.26
N PHE A 67 0.00 12.23 2.24
CA PHE A 67 0.56 13.57 2.35
C PHE A 67 -0.45 14.54 1.77
N ARG A 68 -0.82 15.54 2.56
CA ARG A 68 -1.71 16.59 2.08
C ARG A 68 -0.86 17.82 1.85
N LEU A 69 -0.97 18.39 0.66
CA LEU A 69 -0.28 19.60 0.26
C LEU A 69 -1.33 20.68 -0.06
N PRO A 70 -1.85 21.38 0.96
CA PRO A 70 -2.93 22.35 0.77
C PRO A 70 -2.56 23.47 -0.21
N LEU A 71 -1.29 23.90 -0.23
CA LEU A 71 -0.78 24.92 -1.15
C LEU A 71 -0.97 24.54 -2.63
N TYR A 72 -0.98 23.24 -2.93
CA TYR A 72 -1.12 22.69 -4.28
C TYR A 72 -2.48 22.00 -4.50
N THR A 73 -3.41 22.09 -3.54
CA THR A 73 -4.71 21.39 -3.58
C THR A 73 -4.56 19.90 -3.95
N THR A 74 -3.46 19.28 -3.51
CA THR A 74 -3.06 17.94 -3.93
C THR A 74 -2.88 17.03 -2.73
N ASP A 75 -3.40 15.81 -2.83
CA ASP A 75 -3.10 14.71 -1.92
C ASP A 75 -2.16 13.74 -2.63
N ILE A 76 -1.03 13.37 -2.01
CA ILE A 76 -0.11 12.32 -2.49
C ILE A 76 -0.35 11.07 -1.66
N LEU A 77 -0.55 9.96 -2.36
CA LEU A 77 -0.73 8.64 -1.76
C LEU A 77 0.48 7.76 -2.07
N ILE A 78 1.08 7.16 -1.04
CA ILE A 78 2.10 6.12 -1.18
C ILE A 78 1.52 4.83 -0.62
N THR A 79 1.48 3.77 -1.41
CA THR A 79 0.95 2.46 -1.00
C THR A 79 2.02 1.38 -1.10
N PHE A 80 2.13 0.57 -0.04
CA PHE A 80 2.92 -0.66 -0.03
C PHE A 80 1.95 -1.83 0.19
N ASN A 81 1.99 -2.80 -0.72
CA ASN A 81 1.15 -3.99 -0.66
C ASN A 81 1.98 -5.16 -0.11
N ASP A 82 1.49 -5.76 0.96
CA ASP A 82 2.05 -6.96 1.58
C ASP A 82 1.10 -8.14 1.38
N ALA A 83 1.54 -9.16 0.65
CA ALA A 83 0.72 -10.35 0.41
C ALA A 83 0.84 -11.29 1.63
N VAL A 84 -0.16 -11.26 2.51
CA VAL A 84 -0.18 -12.05 3.76
C VAL A 84 -0.61 -13.49 3.52
N THR A 85 -1.50 -13.71 2.56
CA THR A 85 -1.94 -15.06 2.19
C THR A 85 -2.18 -15.12 0.70
N ILE A 86 -1.45 -16.00 0.02
CA ILE A 86 -1.67 -16.34 -1.38
C ILE A 86 -2.32 -17.72 -1.41
N SER A 87 -3.53 -17.80 -1.96
CA SER A 87 -4.21 -19.07 -2.14
C SER A 87 -3.38 -19.96 -3.07
N PRO A 88 -3.21 -21.26 -2.78
CA PRO A 88 -2.50 -22.18 -3.69
C PRO A 88 -3.17 -22.30 -5.06
N LEU A 89 -4.48 -22.00 -5.13
CA LEU A 89 -5.26 -21.96 -6.38
C LEU A 89 -5.06 -20.65 -7.16
N SER A 90 -4.40 -19.65 -6.59
CA SER A 90 -4.10 -18.39 -7.28
C SER A 90 -2.94 -18.60 -8.25
N SER A 91 -2.98 -17.98 -9.42
CA SER A 91 -1.86 -18.03 -10.38
C SER A 91 -0.54 -17.47 -9.82
N SER A 92 -0.59 -16.75 -8.69
CA SER A 92 0.58 -16.21 -7.99
C SER A 92 1.20 -17.20 -6.99
N SER A 93 0.60 -18.37 -6.76
CA SER A 93 1.08 -19.37 -5.79
C SER A 93 2.38 -20.07 -6.21
N ALA A 94 2.65 -20.14 -7.52
CA ALA A 94 3.88 -20.73 -8.07
C ALA A 94 5.13 -19.87 -7.79
N ALA A 95 4.99 -18.66 -7.25
CA ALA A 95 6.13 -17.84 -6.83
C ALA A 95 6.71 -18.27 -5.47
N ASP A 96 5.94 -18.98 -4.65
CA ASP A 96 6.30 -19.31 -3.26
C ASP A 96 6.69 -20.80 -3.05
N GLY A 97 6.68 -21.63 -4.09
CA GLY A 97 6.90 -23.07 -3.92
C GLY A 97 7.48 -23.82 -5.14
N GLU A 98 8.75 -24.21 -4.99
CA GLU A 98 9.47 -25.30 -5.67
C GLU A 98 10.12 -25.03 -7.04
N GLY A 99 11.46 -24.86 -7.00
CA GLY A 99 12.35 -25.62 -7.89
C GLY A 99 12.87 -24.94 -9.16
N VAL A 100 13.65 -23.86 -9.04
CA VAL A 100 14.71 -23.57 -10.03
C VAL A 100 15.96 -23.09 -9.30
N ASP A 101 16.96 -23.97 -9.24
CA ASP A 101 18.36 -23.64 -8.98
C ASP A 101 18.86 -22.65 -10.04
N GLY A 102 18.67 -21.36 -9.82
CA GLY A 102 19.05 -20.34 -10.80
C GLY A 102 18.60 -18.92 -10.45
N ALA A 103 19.28 -18.30 -9.49
CA ALA A 103 19.44 -16.85 -9.38
C ALA A 103 18.18 -15.98 -9.55
N VAL A 104 17.30 -15.97 -8.54
CA VAL A 104 16.50 -14.78 -8.22
C VAL A 104 16.83 -14.42 -6.78
N GLY A 105 17.36 -13.22 -6.59
CA GLY A 105 18.16 -12.83 -5.44
C GLY A 105 17.49 -13.06 -4.08
N ASN A 106 18.37 -13.28 -3.11
CA ASN A 106 18.20 -13.33 -1.65
C ASN A 106 17.57 -12.05 -1.05
N ALA A 107 16.53 -11.49 -1.67
CA ALA A 107 15.91 -10.25 -1.27
C ALA A 107 15.07 -10.50 -0.01
N GLN A 108 15.54 -9.97 1.11
CA GLN A 108 14.76 -9.96 2.35
C GLN A 108 13.41 -9.27 2.09
N PRO A 109 12.29 -9.80 2.63
CA PRO A 109 11.00 -9.15 2.55
C PRO A 109 11.10 -7.74 3.16
N TRP A 110 10.34 -6.80 2.61
CA TRP A 110 10.33 -5.45 3.14
C TRP A 110 9.61 -5.43 4.51
N THR A 111 9.99 -4.51 5.39
CA THR A 111 9.40 -4.36 6.72
C THR A 111 8.64 -3.04 6.83
N LEU A 112 7.79 -2.92 7.85
CA LEU A 112 7.10 -1.66 8.14
C LEU A 112 8.09 -0.47 8.30
N GLU A 113 9.30 -0.73 8.80
CA GLU A 113 10.37 0.28 8.91
C GLU A 113 10.82 0.80 7.53
N HIS A 114 10.91 -0.06 6.51
CA HIS A 114 11.21 0.38 5.15
C HIS A 114 10.12 1.31 4.61
N PHE A 115 8.85 0.98 4.85
CA PHE A 115 7.73 1.83 4.46
C PHE A 115 7.78 3.18 5.20
N GLN A 116 7.97 3.17 6.52
CA GLN A 116 8.09 4.39 7.34
C GLN A 116 9.26 5.26 6.88
N THR A 117 10.40 4.65 6.56
CA THR A 117 11.58 5.34 6.01
C THR A 117 11.26 5.97 4.65
N ALA A 118 10.59 5.23 3.76
CA ALA A 118 10.21 5.73 2.44
C ALA A 118 9.32 6.97 2.54
N ILE A 119 8.25 6.91 3.35
CA ILE A 119 7.33 8.06 3.51
C ILE A 119 8.04 9.25 4.21
N ALA A 120 8.93 9.01 5.18
CA ALA A 120 9.67 10.07 5.84
C ALA A 120 10.72 10.74 4.92
N SER A 121 11.18 10.01 3.90
CA SER A 121 12.20 10.48 2.94
C SER A 121 11.65 11.34 1.79
N LEU A 122 10.32 11.39 1.59
CA LEU A 122 9.71 12.12 0.47
C LEU A 122 10.03 13.62 0.55
N ARG A 123 10.48 14.19 -0.56
CA ARG A 123 10.82 15.61 -0.71
C ARG A 123 10.27 16.17 -2.01
N LEU A 124 9.76 17.40 -1.97
CA LEU A 124 9.39 18.18 -3.14
C LEU A 124 10.63 18.93 -3.62
N LEU A 125 11.25 18.45 -4.69
CA LEU A 125 12.47 19.06 -5.24
C LEU A 125 12.15 20.21 -6.19
N ASN A 126 11.06 20.09 -6.96
CA ASN A 126 10.60 21.11 -7.88
C ASN A 126 9.09 21.33 -7.72
N PRO A 127 8.66 22.43 -7.06
CA PRO A 127 7.25 22.79 -6.93
C PRO A 127 6.50 22.98 -8.25
N SER A 128 7.19 23.24 -9.35
CA SER A 128 6.54 23.51 -10.64
C SER A 128 5.81 22.32 -11.24
N VAL A 129 5.94 21.12 -10.65
CA VAL A 129 5.18 19.94 -11.05
C VAL A 129 3.68 20.07 -10.74
N PHE A 130 3.31 20.96 -9.83
CA PHE A 130 1.92 21.24 -9.45
C PHE A 130 1.36 22.54 -10.07
N CYS A 131 2.10 23.15 -11.02
CA CYS A 131 1.67 24.36 -11.73
C CYS A 131 0.40 24.16 -12.56
#